data_AF-A0A9P4SKY1-F1
#
_entry.id   AF-A0A9P4SKY1-F1
#
_cell.length_a   1.000
_cell.length_b   1.000
_cell.length_c   1.000
_cell.angle_alpha   90.00
_cell.angle_beta   90.00
_cell.angle_gamma   90.00
#
_symmetry.space_group_name_H-M   'P 1'
#
loop_
_entity.id
_entity.type
_entity.pdbx_description
1 polymer ?
#
loop_
_entity_poly.entity_id
_entity_poly.type
_entity_poly.pdbx_seq_one_letter_code
_entity_poly.pdbx_strand_id
1 'polypeptide(L)'
;EGQQNADRERSKNWQAVYPCYFDNTRSRIEGRRVKQNEAIANPLAREIVDAVQSLGLVPIFEPGKTHPKDWSNPGRVRVQIKKEGRPVTRNIKNKHHLYKLIAAYLQSHPTNPSTPLRLRVAGLPPPKEPNPPPAVPRGWKIGTILPLHSPALSGGGVSDNILKDMMAEMQGQLPEGSGSAEARKKKEKK
;
A
#
# COMPACT_ATOMS: atom_id res chain seq x y z
N GLU A 1 8.95 14.88 2.41
CA GLU A 1 9.97 14.02 1.76
C GLU A 1 11.18 13.67 2.66
N GLY A 2 11.63 14.56 3.56
CA GLY A 2 12.80 14.31 4.42
C GLY A 2 12.72 13.05 5.30
N GLN A 3 11.59 12.79 5.94
CA GLN A 3 11.41 11.62 6.80
C GLN A 3 11.52 10.29 6.04
N GLN A 4 10.89 10.18 4.86
CA GLN A 4 10.96 8.96 4.04
C GLN A 4 12.39 8.67 3.57
N ASN A 5 13.17 9.71 3.25
CA ASN A 5 14.57 9.55 2.92
C ASN A 5 15.38 9.08 4.13
N ALA A 6 15.22 9.68 5.30
CA ALA A 6 15.89 9.23 6.53
C ALA A 6 15.52 7.78 6.90
N ASP A 7 14.24 7.41 6.78
CA ASP A 7 13.71 6.06 6.93
C ASP A 7 14.38 5.07 5.97
N ARG A 8 14.54 5.48 4.71
CA ARG A 8 15.21 4.68 3.69
C ARG A 8 16.69 4.49 4.04
N GLU A 9 17.40 5.55 4.40
CA GLU A 9 18.82 5.51 4.76
C GLU A 9 19.08 4.59 5.95
N ARG A 10 18.32 4.71 7.05
CA ARG A 10 18.51 3.86 8.25
C ARG A 10 18.20 2.38 8.01
N SER A 11 17.39 2.07 6.99
CA SER A 11 16.84 0.73 6.77
C SER A 11 17.35 0.01 5.53
N LYS A 12 18.32 0.59 4.81
CA LYS A 12 18.91 0.02 3.60
C LYS A 12 19.31 -1.45 3.76
N ASN A 13 19.93 -1.76 4.90
CA ASN A 13 20.46 -3.08 5.23
C ASN A 13 19.48 -3.99 5.98
N TRP A 14 18.27 -3.50 6.30
CA TRP A 14 17.24 -4.29 6.98
C TRP A 14 16.60 -5.29 6.03
N GLN A 15 16.05 -6.35 6.60
CA GLN A 15 15.39 -7.41 5.84
C GLN A 15 14.16 -6.84 5.14
N ALA A 16 14.13 -6.95 3.81
CA ALA A 16 12.94 -6.65 3.04
C ALA A 16 11.97 -7.83 3.09
N VAL A 17 10.71 -7.52 3.38
CA VAL A 17 9.59 -8.46 3.39
C VAL A 17 8.54 -7.91 2.44
N TYR A 18 8.08 -8.76 1.51
CA TYR A 18 7.08 -8.41 0.50
C TYR A 18 5.86 -9.33 0.62
N PRO A 19 4.66 -8.87 0.22
CA PRO A 19 3.44 -9.67 0.22
C PRO A 19 3.57 -11.04 -0.46
N CYS A 20 4.17 -11.09 -1.66
CA CYS A 20 4.31 -12.31 -2.45
C CYS A 20 5.11 -13.42 -1.75
N TYR A 21 5.79 -13.13 -0.63
CA TYR A 21 6.48 -14.14 0.17
C TYR A 21 5.51 -15.09 0.89
N PHE A 22 4.27 -14.64 1.12
CA PHE A 22 3.22 -15.34 1.86
C PHE A 22 2.00 -15.68 1.01
N ASP A 23 2.12 -15.56 -0.32
CA ASP A 23 1.02 -15.78 -1.25
C ASP A 23 0.96 -17.25 -1.67
N ASN A 24 -0.16 -17.92 -1.37
CA ASN A 24 -0.36 -19.34 -1.68
C ASN A 24 -0.62 -19.63 -3.16
N THR A 25 -0.95 -18.60 -3.95
CA THR A 25 -1.13 -18.69 -5.41
C THR A 25 0.20 -18.66 -6.16
N ARG A 26 1.28 -18.29 -5.47
CA ARG A 26 2.64 -18.21 -6.01
C ARG A 26 3.46 -19.46 -5.66
N SER A 27 4.21 -19.94 -6.64
CA SER A 27 5.29 -20.89 -6.41
C SER A 27 6.49 -20.24 -5.71
N ARG A 28 7.45 -21.07 -5.27
CA ARG A 28 8.71 -20.58 -4.70
C ARG A 28 9.53 -19.78 -5.72
N ILE A 29 9.47 -20.17 -6.99
CA ILE A 29 10.14 -19.47 -8.10
C ILE A 29 9.48 -18.11 -8.32
N GLU A 30 8.17 -18.00 -8.13
CA GLU A 30 7.40 -16.75 -8.31
C GLU A 30 7.50 -15.79 -7.11
N GLY A 31 8.07 -16.22 -5.98
CA GLY A 31 8.40 -15.32 -4.87
C GLY A 31 8.07 -15.87 -3.48
N ARG A 32 7.18 -16.87 -3.37
CA ARG A 32 6.78 -17.45 -2.08
C ARG A 32 8.00 -17.94 -1.29
N ARG A 33 8.07 -17.61 0.00
CA ARG A 33 9.18 -17.96 0.90
C ARG A 33 8.82 -18.92 2.02
N VAL A 34 7.53 -19.10 2.31
CA VAL A 34 7.02 -20.06 3.32
C VAL A 34 6.45 -21.30 2.64
N LYS A 35 6.02 -22.33 3.40
CA LYS A 35 5.35 -23.50 2.80
C LYS A 35 3.97 -23.10 2.26
N GLN A 36 3.43 -23.88 1.31
CA GLN A 36 2.16 -23.51 0.66
C GLN A 36 0.99 -23.54 1.65
N ASN A 37 1.00 -24.49 2.59
CA ASN A 37 0.01 -24.61 3.67
C ASN A 37 0.19 -23.59 4.80
N GLU A 38 1.32 -22.86 4.83
CA GLU A 38 1.56 -21.74 5.75
C GLU A 38 1.19 -20.39 5.10
N ALA A 39 1.07 -20.37 3.76
CA ALA A 39 0.75 -19.18 2.99
C ALA A 39 -0.77 -18.91 2.95
N ILE A 40 -1.15 -17.66 2.68
CA ILE A 40 -2.55 -17.23 2.57
C ILE A 40 -2.85 -16.69 1.17
N ALA A 41 -4.15 -16.54 0.85
CA ALA A 41 -4.57 -15.84 -0.36
C ALA A 41 -4.53 -14.32 -0.14
N ASN A 42 -4.12 -13.57 -1.16
CA ASN A 42 -4.09 -12.10 -1.16
C ASN A 42 -3.38 -11.48 0.07
N PRO A 43 -2.16 -11.88 0.44
CA PRO A 43 -1.45 -11.20 1.52
C PRO A 43 -1.24 -9.72 1.16
N LEU A 44 -1.38 -8.82 2.11
CA LEU A 44 -1.15 -7.38 1.92
C LEU A 44 -0.04 -6.90 2.85
N ALA A 45 0.73 -5.90 2.39
CA ALA A 45 1.85 -5.40 3.18
C ALA A 45 1.40 -4.76 4.49
N ARG A 46 0.19 -4.18 4.55
CA ARG A 46 -0.37 -3.60 5.77
C ARG A 46 -0.50 -4.63 6.90
N GLU A 47 -1.01 -5.83 6.59
CA GLU A 47 -1.12 -6.92 7.56
C GLU A 47 0.26 -7.47 7.96
N ILE A 48 1.25 -7.43 7.07
CA ILE A 48 2.65 -7.77 7.41
C ILE A 48 3.22 -6.76 8.41
N VAL A 49 2.90 -5.47 8.29
CA VAL A 49 3.32 -4.46 9.28
C VAL A 49 2.72 -4.81 10.65
N ASP A 50 1.43 -5.13 10.70
CA ASP A 50 0.73 -5.49 11.94
C ASP A 50 1.32 -6.77 12.56
N ALA A 51 1.64 -7.77 11.74
CA ALA A 51 2.34 -8.99 12.15
C ALA A 51 3.73 -8.69 12.74
N VAL A 52 4.49 -7.79 12.14
CA VAL A 52 5.83 -7.44 12.64
C VAL A 52 5.73 -6.64 13.95
N GLN A 53 4.74 -5.76 14.07
CA GLN A 53 4.48 -4.99 15.28
C GLN A 53 4.04 -5.89 16.44
N SER A 54 3.19 -6.90 16.19
CA SER A 54 2.78 -7.86 17.23
C SER A 54 3.94 -8.73 17.75
N LEU A 55 5.02 -8.86 16.97
CA LEU A 55 6.27 -9.51 17.39
C LEU A 55 7.22 -8.58 18.18
N GLY A 56 6.79 -7.35 18.48
CA GLY A 56 7.58 -6.37 19.23
C GLY A 56 8.71 -5.72 18.43
N LEU A 57 8.64 -5.77 17.09
CA LEU A 57 9.59 -5.11 16.21
C LEU A 57 9.01 -3.80 15.68
N VAL A 58 9.90 -2.86 15.33
CA VAL A 58 9.52 -1.60 14.68
C VAL A 58 9.77 -1.71 13.18
N PRO A 59 8.74 -1.94 12.36
CA PRO A 59 8.89 -1.99 10.90
C PRO A 59 9.01 -0.59 10.30
N ILE A 60 9.59 -0.52 9.10
CA ILE A 60 9.48 0.64 8.22
C ILE A 60 8.68 0.22 7.01
N PHE A 61 7.57 0.91 6.77
CA PHE A 61 6.63 0.58 5.73
C PHE A 61 6.82 1.49 4.51
N GLU A 62 7.08 0.89 3.36
CA GLU A 62 7.26 1.56 2.08
C GLU A 62 6.10 1.16 1.16
N PRO A 63 4.95 1.87 1.20
CA PRO A 63 3.72 1.44 0.55
C PRO A 63 3.84 1.34 -0.98
N GLY A 64 4.58 2.24 -1.62
CA GLY A 64 4.72 2.27 -3.09
C GLY A 64 5.75 1.31 -3.67
N LYS A 65 6.47 0.52 -2.86
CA LYS A 65 7.53 -0.37 -3.36
C LYS A 65 6.99 -1.75 -3.71
N THR A 66 7.16 -2.17 -4.96
CA THR A 66 6.73 -3.49 -5.47
C THR A 66 7.88 -4.49 -5.49
N HIS A 67 7.53 -5.79 -5.49
CA HIS A 67 8.50 -6.84 -5.77
C HIS A 67 8.56 -7.08 -7.29
N PRO A 68 9.72 -7.33 -7.91
CA PRO A 68 9.80 -7.52 -9.37
C PRO A 68 8.93 -8.66 -9.92
N LYS A 69 8.69 -9.70 -9.11
CA LYS A 69 7.83 -10.85 -9.46
C LYS A 69 6.34 -10.64 -9.15
N ASP A 70 6.00 -9.52 -8.54
CA ASP A 70 4.62 -9.15 -8.21
C ASP A 70 4.49 -7.63 -8.18
N TRP A 71 4.39 -7.06 -9.39
CA TRP A 71 4.21 -5.62 -9.58
C TRP A 71 2.81 -5.14 -9.17
N SER A 72 1.83 -6.05 -9.11
CA SER A 72 0.43 -5.75 -8.86
C SER A 72 0.11 -5.50 -7.39
N ASN A 73 0.89 -6.07 -6.47
CA ASN A 73 0.66 -5.97 -5.03
C ASN A 73 1.76 -5.14 -4.35
N PRO A 74 1.65 -3.79 -4.34
CA PRO A 74 2.67 -2.92 -3.79
C PRO A 74 2.71 -2.97 -2.26
N GLY A 75 3.91 -2.73 -1.73
CA GLY A 75 4.19 -2.61 -0.32
C GLY A 75 5.42 -3.41 0.06
N ARG A 76 6.36 -2.74 0.72
CA ARG A 76 7.55 -3.37 1.28
C ARG A 76 7.65 -3.04 2.76
N VAL A 77 7.94 -4.05 3.56
CA VAL A 77 8.17 -3.88 4.99
C VAL A 77 9.64 -4.18 5.26
N ARG A 78 10.35 -3.20 5.81
CA ARG A 78 11.74 -3.35 6.27
C ARG A 78 11.72 -3.71 7.75
N VAL A 79 12.48 -4.74 8.10
CA VAL A 79 12.49 -5.31 9.45
C VAL A 79 13.93 -5.52 9.91
N GLN A 80 14.30 -4.95 11.06
CA GLN A 80 15.57 -5.22 11.70
C GLN A 80 15.45 -6.41 12.65
N ILE A 81 16.06 -7.55 12.32
CA ILE A 81 16.12 -8.71 13.23
C ILE A 81 17.45 -8.82 13.97
N LYS A 82 18.49 -8.12 13.48
CA LYS A 82 19.80 -8.01 14.13
C LYS A 82 20.30 -6.57 14.10
N LYS A 83 20.90 -6.11 15.19
CA LYS A 83 21.62 -4.84 15.30
C LYS A 83 23.01 -5.14 15.83
N GLU A 84 24.05 -4.72 15.11
CA GLU A 84 25.46 -4.95 15.49
C GLU A 84 25.75 -6.43 15.80
N GLY A 85 25.24 -7.33 14.95
CA GLY A 85 25.41 -8.78 15.09
C GLY A 85 24.51 -9.46 16.14
N ARG A 86 23.89 -8.69 17.05
CA ARG A 86 23.01 -9.21 18.10
C ARG A 86 21.54 -9.25 17.67
N PRO A 87 20.76 -10.28 18.03
CA PRO A 87 19.31 -10.30 17.78
C PRO A 87 18.62 -9.10 18.45
N VAL A 88 17.69 -8.46 17.72
CA VAL A 88 16.88 -7.36 18.29
C VAL A 88 15.88 -7.89 19.32
N THR A 89 15.33 -9.08 19.09
CA THR A 89 14.44 -9.77 20.03
C THR A 89 14.89 -11.23 20.19
N ARG A 90 14.67 -11.80 21.39
CA ARG A 90 15.02 -13.21 21.67
C ARG A 90 14.11 -14.19 20.93
N ASN A 91 12.90 -13.76 20.56
CA ASN A 91 11.89 -14.60 19.93
C ASN A 91 12.18 -14.87 18.44
N ILE A 92 13.10 -14.13 17.82
CA ILE A 92 13.37 -14.23 16.38
C ILE A 92 14.82 -14.67 16.13
N LYS A 93 14.99 -15.98 15.91
CA LYS A 93 16.28 -16.63 15.66
C LYS A 93 16.95 -16.21 14.35
N ASN A 94 16.20 -16.19 13.25
CA ASN A 94 16.72 -15.91 11.91
C ASN A 94 15.62 -15.42 10.96
N LYS A 95 16.00 -15.07 9.73
CA LYS A 95 15.08 -14.55 8.70
C LYS A 95 13.96 -15.53 8.35
N HIS A 96 14.25 -16.82 8.27
CA HIS A 96 13.23 -17.82 7.94
C HIS A 96 12.22 -17.97 9.08
N HIS A 97 12.68 -17.92 10.34
CA HIS A 97 11.81 -17.93 11.51
C HIS A 97 10.87 -16.72 11.53
N LEU A 98 11.38 -15.52 11.21
CA LEU A 98 10.54 -14.32 11.03
C LEU A 98 9.41 -14.58 10.02
N TYR A 99 9.72 -15.18 8.87
CA TYR A 99 8.70 -15.48 7.86
C TYR A 99 7.64 -16.46 8.36
N LYS A 100 8.02 -17.50 9.11
CA LYS A 100 7.05 -18.42 9.70
C LYS A 100 6.12 -17.73 10.70
N LEU A 101 6.65 -16.84 11.54
CA LEU A 101 5.86 -16.09 12.51
C LEU A 101 4.87 -15.13 11.83
N ILE A 102 5.32 -14.42 10.79
CA ILE A 102 4.44 -13.57 9.98
C ILE A 102 3.36 -14.40 9.30
N ALA A 103 3.72 -15.53 8.70
CA ALA A 103 2.76 -16.43 8.06
C ALA A 103 1.69 -16.92 9.05
N ALA A 104 2.08 -17.34 10.25
CA ALA A 104 1.15 -17.76 11.29
C ALA A 104 0.19 -16.62 11.70
N TYR A 105 0.69 -15.39 11.83
CA TYR A 105 -0.15 -14.22 12.10
C TYR A 105 -1.15 -13.96 10.97
N LEU A 106 -0.69 -14.03 9.71
CA LEU A 106 -1.54 -13.82 8.54
C LEU A 106 -2.62 -14.90 8.41
N GLN A 107 -2.36 -16.14 8.84
CA GLN A 107 -3.36 -17.20 8.87
C GLN A 107 -4.46 -16.93 9.90
N SER A 108 -4.13 -16.37 11.06
CA SER A 108 -5.14 -15.97 12.06
C SER A 108 -5.82 -14.64 11.74
N HIS A 109 -5.27 -13.84 10.81
CA HIS A 109 -5.80 -12.56 10.35
C HIS A 109 -5.89 -12.53 8.82
N PRO A 110 -6.76 -13.36 8.22
CA PRO A 110 -6.85 -13.45 6.77
C PRO A 110 -7.33 -12.12 6.14
N THR A 111 -6.73 -11.77 5.01
CA THR A 111 -7.13 -10.60 4.23
C THR A 111 -8.59 -10.70 3.80
N ASN A 112 -9.31 -9.59 3.92
CA ASN A 112 -10.69 -9.44 3.46
C ASN A 112 -10.82 -8.20 2.54
N PRO A 113 -11.96 -8.03 1.84
CA PRO A 113 -12.14 -6.90 0.93
C PRO A 113 -12.02 -5.53 1.57
N SER A 114 -12.25 -5.37 2.88
CA SER A 114 -12.11 -4.08 3.57
C SER A 114 -10.69 -3.80 4.07
N THR A 115 -9.80 -4.80 4.09
CA THR A 115 -8.39 -4.65 4.50
C THR A 115 -7.66 -3.50 3.77
N PRO A 116 -7.79 -3.30 2.44
CA PRO A 116 -7.18 -2.17 1.74
C PRO A 116 -7.58 -0.79 2.27
N LEU A 117 -8.80 -0.65 2.83
CA LEU A 117 -9.31 0.61 3.37
C LEU A 117 -8.57 1.08 4.64
N ARG A 118 -7.88 0.15 5.32
CA ARG A 118 -7.08 0.47 6.52
C ARG A 118 -5.88 1.35 6.20
N LEU A 119 -5.40 1.36 4.96
CA LEU A 119 -4.30 2.22 4.56
C LEU A 119 -4.80 3.64 4.33
N ARG A 120 -4.56 4.51 5.30
CA ARG A 120 -4.79 5.95 5.14
C ARG A 120 -3.63 6.59 4.39
N VAL A 121 -3.94 7.28 3.30
CA VAL A 121 -3.00 8.17 2.62
C VAL A 121 -3.23 9.58 3.16
N ALA A 122 -2.17 10.24 3.61
CA ALA A 122 -2.26 11.59 4.16
C ALA A 122 -2.77 12.57 3.09
N GLY A 123 -3.77 13.38 3.43
CA GLY A 123 -4.34 14.39 2.53
C GLY A 123 -5.44 13.90 1.59
N LEU A 124 -5.81 12.61 1.63
CA LEU A 124 -6.95 12.07 0.90
C LEU A 124 -8.08 11.69 1.86
N PRO A 125 -9.35 11.90 1.47
CA PRO A 125 -10.48 11.41 2.26
C PRO A 125 -10.41 9.89 2.37
N PRO A 126 -10.88 9.31 3.50
CA PRO A 126 -10.89 7.87 3.66
C PRO A 126 -11.82 7.26 2.58
N PRO A 127 -11.35 6.24 1.86
CA PRO A 127 -12.17 5.56 0.87
C PRO A 127 -13.33 4.86 1.58
N LYS A 128 -14.55 5.08 1.06
CA LYS A 128 -15.79 4.57 1.68
C LYS A 128 -16.05 3.10 1.35
N GLU A 129 -15.63 2.66 0.16
CA GLU A 129 -15.89 1.33 -0.37
C GLU A 129 -14.62 0.71 -0.93
N PRO A 130 -14.50 -0.63 -0.87
CA PRO A 130 -13.38 -1.33 -1.48
C PRO A 130 -13.46 -1.25 -3.01
N ASN A 131 -12.30 -1.15 -3.66
CA ASN A 131 -12.26 -1.20 -5.12
C ASN A 131 -12.77 -2.56 -5.63
N PRO A 132 -13.44 -2.59 -6.79
CA PRO A 132 -13.79 -3.85 -7.42
C PRO A 132 -12.50 -4.66 -7.73
N PRO A 133 -12.60 -6.00 -7.78
CA PRO A 133 -11.47 -6.83 -8.19
C PRO A 133 -10.91 -6.37 -9.55
N PRO A 134 -9.59 -6.40 -9.75
CA PRO A 134 -8.99 -6.00 -11.02
C PRO A 134 -9.51 -6.90 -12.16
N ALA A 135 -9.72 -6.33 -13.35
CA ALA A 135 -9.95 -7.11 -14.55
C ALA A 135 -8.62 -7.75 -14.99
N VAL A 136 -8.44 -9.04 -14.73
CA VAL A 136 -7.18 -9.76 -14.96
C VAL A 136 -7.22 -10.48 -16.32
N PRO A 137 -6.31 -10.16 -17.27
CA PRO A 137 -6.17 -10.92 -18.50
C PRO A 137 -5.88 -12.40 -18.24
N ARG A 138 -6.33 -13.30 -19.13
CA ARG A 138 -6.07 -14.74 -18.97
C ARG A 138 -4.57 -15.01 -18.87
N GLY A 139 -4.18 -15.85 -17.91
CA GLY A 139 -2.79 -16.23 -17.65
C GLY A 139 -2.02 -15.27 -16.73
N TRP A 140 -2.55 -14.08 -16.45
CA TRP A 140 -1.94 -13.18 -15.47
C TRP A 140 -2.30 -13.62 -14.06
N LYS A 141 -1.29 -13.71 -13.19
CA LYS A 141 -1.48 -14.00 -11.77
C LYS A 141 -1.52 -12.68 -11.02
N ILE A 142 -2.73 -12.19 -10.76
CA ILE A 142 -3.00 -10.97 -9.97
C ILE A 142 -4.00 -11.34 -8.88
N GLY A 143 -3.78 -10.82 -7.66
CA GLY A 143 -4.67 -11.05 -6.53
C GLY A 143 -6.03 -10.40 -6.73
N THR A 144 -7.08 -10.99 -6.13
CA THR A 144 -8.44 -10.43 -6.18
C THR A 144 -8.62 -9.26 -5.22
N ILE A 145 -7.78 -9.18 -4.18
CA ILE A 145 -7.75 -8.08 -3.22
C ILE A 145 -6.36 -7.44 -3.30
N LEU A 146 -6.32 -6.15 -3.63
CA LEU A 146 -5.09 -5.38 -3.77
C LEU A 146 -5.17 -4.07 -2.97
N PRO A 147 -4.03 -3.50 -2.56
CA PRO A 147 -4.00 -2.15 -1.99
C PRO A 147 -4.59 -1.13 -2.96
N LEU A 148 -5.24 -0.08 -2.44
CA LEU A 148 -5.91 0.92 -3.26
C LEU A 148 -4.96 1.64 -4.24
N HIS A 149 -3.70 1.82 -3.85
CA HIS A 149 -2.63 2.38 -4.67
C HIS A 149 -1.93 1.34 -5.57
N SER A 150 -2.56 0.19 -5.80
CA SER A 150 -2.05 -0.83 -6.71
C SER A 150 -2.00 -0.30 -8.15
N PRO A 151 -0.86 -0.44 -8.86
CA PRO A 151 -0.78 -0.12 -10.28
C PRO A 151 -1.77 -0.91 -11.15
N ALA A 152 -2.22 -2.08 -10.69
CA ALA A 152 -3.20 -2.92 -11.40
C ALA A 152 -4.64 -2.41 -11.26
N LEU A 153 -4.93 -1.56 -10.26
CA LEU A 153 -6.24 -0.93 -10.07
C LEU A 153 -6.29 0.46 -10.74
N SER A 154 -5.19 1.20 -10.66
CA SER A 154 -5.10 2.55 -11.22
C SER A 154 -4.96 2.58 -12.74
N GLY A 155 -4.78 1.43 -13.39
CA GLY A 155 -4.94 1.28 -14.83
C GLY A 155 -3.87 1.96 -15.69
N GLY A 156 -2.59 1.98 -15.30
CA GLY A 156 -1.46 2.36 -16.19
C GLY A 156 -1.46 3.78 -16.79
N GLY A 157 -2.54 4.52 -16.62
CA GLY A 157 -2.79 5.90 -16.98
C GLY A 157 -3.77 6.40 -15.92
N VAL A 158 -3.47 7.57 -15.36
CA VAL A 158 -4.18 8.23 -14.27
C VAL A 158 -5.70 7.97 -14.41
N SER A 159 -6.27 7.20 -13.49
CA SER A 159 -7.67 6.79 -13.58
C SER A 159 -8.57 8.01 -13.69
N ASP A 160 -9.48 8.00 -14.67
CA ASP A 160 -10.49 9.05 -14.92
C ASP A 160 -11.30 9.39 -13.66
N ASN A 161 -11.44 8.45 -12.72
CA ASN A 161 -12.17 8.67 -11.47
C ASN A 161 -11.40 9.56 -10.49
N ILE A 162 -10.06 9.49 -10.42
CA ILE A 162 -9.28 10.38 -9.56
C ILE A 162 -9.27 11.80 -10.13
N LEU A 163 -9.15 11.96 -11.45
CA LEU A 163 -9.23 13.27 -12.10
C LEU A 163 -10.66 13.84 -12.03
N LYS A 164 -11.70 13.01 -12.22
CA LYS A 164 -13.10 13.42 -12.08
C LYS A 164 -13.45 13.77 -10.64
N ASP A 165 -13.04 12.97 -9.66
CA ASP A 165 -13.31 13.26 -8.25
C ASP A 165 -12.55 14.52 -7.82
N MET A 166 -11.30 14.71 -8.27
CA MET A 166 -10.54 15.93 -8.03
C MET A 166 -11.17 17.15 -8.71
N MET A 167 -11.67 17.03 -9.95
CA MET A 167 -12.36 18.12 -10.64
C MET A 167 -13.74 18.41 -10.05
N ALA A 168 -14.50 17.40 -9.63
CA ALA A 168 -15.78 17.57 -8.98
C ALA A 168 -15.64 18.25 -7.61
N GLU A 169 -14.58 17.90 -6.87
CA GLU A 169 -14.26 18.52 -5.58
C GLU A 169 -13.75 19.96 -5.77
N MET A 170 -12.97 20.24 -6.83
CA MET A 170 -12.54 21.61 -7.18
C MET A 170 -13.70 22.49 -7.70
N GLN A 171 -14.65 21.90 -8.43
CA GLN A 171 -15.84 22.59 -8.93
C GLN A 171 -16.86 22.86 -7.82
N GLY A 172 -16.86 22.06 -6.75
CA GLY A 172 -17.62 22.29 -5.52
C GLY A 172 -17.00 23.34 -4.57
N GLN A 173 -15.82 23.88 -4.90
CA GLN A 173 -15.09 24.86 -4.09
C GLN A 173 -14.94 26.23 -4.76
N LEU A 174 -15.76 26.51 -5.80
CA LEU A 174 -15.97 27.88 -6.26
C LEU A 174 -16.86 28.62 -5.25
N PRO A 175 -16.41 29.77 -4.71
CA PRO A 175 -17.28 30.55 -3.84
C PRO A 175 -18.40 31.16 -4.67
N GLU A 176 -19.63 30.72 -4.43
CA GLU A 176 -20.83 31.47 -4.78
C GLU A 176 -20.83 32.78 -3.98
N GLY A 177 -20.67 33.91 -4.67
CA GLY A 177 -21.08 35.20 -4.14
C GLY A 177 -20.12 36.36 -4.35
N SER A 178 -20.33 37.12 -5.43
CA SER A 178 -20.33 38.58 -5.34
C SER A 178 -21.37 39.14 -6.32
N GLY A 179 -22.57 39.37 -5.77
CA GLY A 179 -23.65 40.04 -6.47
C GLY A 179 -23.41 41.55 -6.59
N SER A 180 -23.83 42.08 -7.74
CA SER A 180 -24.47 43.39 -8.00
C SER A 180 -23.79 44.70 -7.55
N ALA A 181 -23.54 45.60 -8.52
CA ALA A 181 -23.92 47.02 -8.43
C ALA A 181 -24.03 47.69 -9.81
N GLU A 182 -25.07 48.50 -9.96
CA GLU A 182 -25.56 49.22 -11.15
C GLU A 182 -24.64 50.34 -11.70
N ALA A 183 -24.81 50.58 -13.01
CA ALA A 183 -24.87 51.84 -13.76
C ALA A 183 -23.99 53.06 -13.38
N ARG A 184 -23.25 53.60 -14.39
CA ARG A 184 -23.50 54.92 -15.05
C ARG A 184 -22.37 55.38 -16.00
N LYS A 185 -22.76 55.66 -17.25
CA LYS A 185 -22.28 56.65 -18.26
C LYS A 185 -21.07 57.58 -17.94
N LYS A 186 -20.10 57.64 -18.87
CA LYS A 186 -19.60 58.84 -19.61
C LYS A 186 -18.43 58.41 -20.54
N LYS A 187 -18.56 58.44 -21.87
CA LYS A 187 -18.30 59.54 -22.84
C LYS A 187 -16.83 60.01 -22.94
N GLU A 188 -16.31 59.88 -24.17
CA GLU A 188 -15.38 60.75 -24.93
C GLU A 188 -13.86 60.48 -25.04
N LYS A 189 -13.45 60.44 -26.33
CA LYS A 189 -12.20 60.85 -27.00
C LYS A 189 -10.94 60.02 -26.71
N LYS A 190 -10.19 59.56 -27.73
CA LYS A 190 -9.80 60.23 -28.98
C LYS A 190 -9.49 59.19 -30.06
#